data_AF-A0AAN8FZ15-F1
#
_entry.id   AF-A0AAN8FZ15-F1
#
_cell.length_a   1.000
_cell.length_b   1.000
_cell.length_c   1.000
_cell.angle_alpha   90.00
_cell.angle_beta   90.00
_cell.angle_gamma   90.00
#
_symmetry.space_group_name_H-M   'P 1'
#
loop_
_entity.id
_entity.type
_entity.pdbx_description
1 polymer ?
#
loop_
_entity_poly.entity_id
_entity_poly.type
_entity_poly.pdbx_seq_one_letter_code
_entity_poly.pdbx_strand_id
1 'polypeptide(L)'
;MQYYSNERGSDLVGLSVKCLSCRDFRIHVDPEFGNCFTFNYDVNRNYTSSRAGPMYGIRVLLFVNTSDYMSTSESAGVRLAIHDPTEYPFPDTFGFSAPVGFASSFGMKKGCYRSCFQANLIRECSCGDPRFPVPKSSRHCPAFNASARECLRRFLDYHGDFHHATSDEIYCDCKQRCKEVVYEVTFSASRWPALTTDVR
;
A
#
# COMPACT_ATOMS: atom_id res chain seq x y z
N MET A 1 -8.06 0.68 -6.49
CA MET A 1 -8.10 1.46 -5.23
C MET A 1 -9.53 1.88 -5.02
N GLN A 2 -10.21 1.38 -4.01
CA GLN A 2 -11.66 1.58 -3.83
C GLN A 2 -11.97 2.30 -2.53
N TYR A 3 -13.04 3.09 -2.54
CA TYR A 3 -13.60 3.83 -1.42
C TYR A 3 -15.07 3.45 -1.25
N TYR A 4 -15.77 3.90 -0.20
CA TYR A 4 -17.13 3.42 0.13
C TYR A 4 -17.91 4.50 0.91
N SER A 5 -19.20 4.71 0.63
CA SER A 5 -20.11 5.62 1.38
C SER A 5 -21.58 5.22 1.24
N ASN A 6 -22.26 4.91 2.34
CA ASN A 6 -23.62 4.35 2.32
C ASN A 6 -24.73 5.32 1.85
N GLU A 7 -25.64 4.76 1.05
CA GLU A 7 -27.05 5.12 0.75
C GLU A 7 -27.49 6.13 -0.34
N ARG A 8 -28.71 5.80 -0.81
CA ARG A 8 -29.52 6.26 -1.95
C ARG A 8 -30.16 7.62 -1.69
N GLY A 9 -30.08 8.53 -2.65
CA GLY A 9 -30.86 9.76 -2.64
C GLY A 9 -30.25 10.82 -3.54
N SER A 10 -31.04 11.36 -4.46
CA SER A 10 -30.64 12.32 -5.48
C SER A 10 -30.37 13.75 -4.96
N ASP A 11 -29.72 13.88 -3.81
CA ASP A 11 -29.24 15.15 -3.26
C ASP A 11 -27.75 15.02 -2.90
N LEU A 12 -26.94 15.92 -3.45
CA LEU A 12 -25.47 15.94 -3.33
C LEU A 12 -25.02 16.29 -1.90
N VAL A 13 -25.06 15.33 -0.98
CA VAL A 13 -24.42 15.41 0.35
C VAL A 13 -23.79 14.06 0.68
N GLY A 14 -22.48 14.03 0.94
CA GLY A 14 -21.75 12.84 1.43
C GLY A 14 -20.54 12.45 0.55
N LEU A 15 -19.34 12.62 1.11
CA LEU A 15 -18.01 12.38 0.51
C LEU A 15 -17.59 13.30 -0.66
N SER A 16 -17.11 14.51 -0.33
CA SER A 16 -16.36 15.32 -1.30
C SER A 16 -14.93 14.78 -1.39
N VAL A 17 -14.66 13.92 -2.36
CA VAL A 17 -13.30 13.80 -2.89
C VAL A 17 -13.03 15.14 -3.56
N LYS A 18 -12.12 15.95 -3.01
CA LYS A 18 -11.67 17.19 -3.67
C LYS A 18 -10.80 16.78 -4.87
N CYS A 19 -11.46 16.24 -5.88
CA CYS A 19 -10.91 15.69 -7.09
C CYS A 19 -10.44 16.85 -7.96
N LEU A 20 -9.13 16.94 -8.18
CA LEU A 20 -8.58 17.81 -9.22
C LEU A 20 -8.94 17.30 -10.64
N SER A 21 -9.41 16.05 -10.78
CA SER A 21 -10.04 15.47 -11.98
C SER A 21 -10.91 14.26 -11.61
N CYS A 22 -12.24 14.41 -11.58
CA CYS A 22 -13.17 13.29 -11.32
C CYS A 22 -13.22 12.25 -12.46
N ARG A 23 -12.57 12.52 -13.60
CA ARG A 23 -12.60 11.64 -14.78
C ARG A 23 -11.75 10.37 -14.62
N ASP A 24 -10.86 10.34 -13.63
CA ASP A 24 -9.90 9.26 -13.42
C ASP A 24 -10.42 8.17 -12.47
N PHE A 25 -11.64 8.33 -11.95
CA PHE A 25 -12.30 7.40 -11.04
C PHE A 25 -13.58 6.87 -11.66
N ARG A 26 -13.80 5.56 -11.53
CA ARG A 26 -15.09 4.93 -11.82
C ARG A 26 -15.88 4.73 -10.55
N ILE A 27 -17.14 5.17 -10.58
CA ILE A 27 -18.08 4.97 -9.48
C ILE A 27 -18.81 3.63 -9.68
N HIS A 28 -18.89 2.82 -8.63
CA HIS A 28 -19.78 1.68 -8.51
C HIS A 28 -20.44 1.71 -7.13
N VAL A 29 -21.56 1.00 -6.94
CA VAL A 29 -22.26 0.98 -5.65
C VAL A 29 -22.20 -0.45 -5.12
N ASP A 30 -21.74 -0.58 -3.89
CA ASP A 30 -21.73 -1.82 -3.13
C ASP A 30 -22.91 -1.83 -2.14
N PRO A 31 -23.64 -2.94 -2.01
CA PRO A 31 -24.79 -3.00 -1.11
C PRO A 31 -24.47 -2.85 0.38
N GLU A 32 -23.28 -3.26 0.82
CA GLU A 32 -22.88 -3.26 2.23
C GLU A 32 -22.19 -1.95 2.61
N PHE A 33 -21.43 -1.39 1.66
CA PHE A 33 -20.54 -0.27 1.94
C PHE A 33 -20.87 1.01 1.16
N GLY A 34 -21.79 0.96 0.19
CA GLY A 34 -22.28 2.11 -0.56
C GLY A 34 -21.41 2.54 -1.74
N ASN A 35 -21.22 3.85 -1.95
CA ASN A 35 -20.58 4.44 -3.12
C ASN A 35 -19.07 4.22 -3.16
N CYS A 36 -18.63 3.56 -4.22
CA CYS A 36 -17.24 3.18 -4.40
C CYS A 36 -16.54 3.83 -5.57
N PHE A 37 -15.35 4.37 -5.31
CA PHE A 37 -14.57 5.09 -6.30
C PHE A 37 -13.31 4.31 -6.65
N THR A 38 -13.20 3.84 -7.90
CA THR A 38 -12.08 3.03 -8.38
C THR A 38 -11.13 3.84 -9.25
N PHE A 39 -9.92 4.10 -8.75
CA PHE A 39 -8.82 4.65 -9.56
C PHE A 39 -8.18 3.57 -10.43
N ASN A 40 -7.71 3.98 -11.63
CA ASN A 40 -6.99 3.11 -12.56
C ASN A 40 -7.79 1.86 -12.98
N TYR A 41 -9.08 2.06 -13.28
CA TYR A 41 -10.01 0.99 -13.65
C TYR A 41 -9.96 0.62 -15.15
N ASP A 42 -9.51 1.54 -16.00
CA ASP A 42 -9.49 1.35 -17.46
C ASP A 42 -8.22 0.60 -17.88
N VAL A 43 -8.41 -0.64 -18.32
CA VAL A 43 -7.33 -1.54 -18.77
C VAL A 43 -6.55 -0.94 -19.94
N ASN A 44 -7.19 -0.10 -20.76
CA ASN A 44 -6.56 0.51 -21.93
C ASN A 44 -5.73 1.74 -21.57
N ARG A 45 -5.96 2.33 -20.38
CA ARG A 45 -5.32 3.56 -19.93
C ARG A 45 -4.78 3.39 -18.52
N ASN A 46 -3.73 2.58 -18.43
CA ASN A 46 -3.06 2.29 -17.17
C ASN A 46 -2.20 3.47 -16.69
N TYR A 47 -2.47 3.94 -15.49
CA TYR A 47 -1.61 4.86 -14.76
C TYR A 47 -0.50 4.07 -14.03
N THR A 48 0.75 4.48 -14.25
CA THR A 48 1.93 3.87 -13.61
C THR A 48 2.72 4.92 -12.85
N SER A 49 3.28 4.56 -11.69
CA SER A 49 4.21 5.43 -10.98
C SER A 49 5.63 5.27 -11.53
N SER A 50 6.33 6.39 -11.72
CA SER A 50 7.71 6.40 -12.20
C SER A 50 8.74 6.09 -11.11
N ARG A 51 8.39 6.32 -9.83
CA ARG A 51 9.30 6.16 -8.68
C ARG A 51 8.54 5.71 -7.45
N ALA A 52 9.17 4.89 -6.61
CA ALA A 52 8.64 4.58 -5.30
C ALA A 52 8.72 5.80 -4.37
N GLY A 53 7.75 5.91 -3.45
CA GLY A 53 7.75 6.92 -2.39
C GLY A 53 6.42 7.66 -2.24
N PRO A 54 6.16 8.26 -1.07
CA PRO A 54 4.88 8.88 -0.76
C PRO A 54 4.57 10.13 -1.60
N MET A 55 5.58 10.74 -2.23
CA MET A 55 5.41 11.89 -3.14
C MET A 55 5.05 11.49 -4.57
N TYR A 56 5.37 10.25 -4.97
CA TYR A 56 5.20 9.76 -6.35
C TYR A 56 4.10 8.69 -6.47
N GLY A 57 3.39 8.43 -5.37
CA GLY A 57 2.23 7.56 -5.31
C GLY A 57 0.91 8.34 -5.36
N ILE A 58 -0.19 7.60 -5.22
CA ILE A 58 -1.54 8.18 -5.14
C ILE A 58 -1.71 8.85 -3.78
N ARG A 59 -2.19 10.10 -3.78
CA ARG A 59 -2.53 10.85 -2.57
C ARG A 59 -3.93 11.41 -2.73
N VAL A 60 -4.81 11.08 -1.80
CA VAL A 60 -6.21 11.50 -1.83
C VAL A 60 -6.56 12.08 -0.48
N LEU A 61 -7.25 13.23 -0.50
CA LEU A 61 -7.91 13.77 0.68
C LEU A 61 -9.38 13.39 0.60
N LEU A 62 -9.87 12.72 1.64
CA LEU A 62 -11.23 12.22 1.74
C LEU A 62 -11.96 12.96 2.85
N PHE A 63 -13.21 13.31 2.58
CA PHE A 63 -14.09 13.93 3.55
C PHE A 63 -15.16 12.92 3.97
N VAL A 64 -15.20 12.56 5.24
CA VAL A 64 -16.24 11.68 5.81
C VAL A 64 -17.09 12.51 6.76
N ASN A 65 -18.39 12.52 6.54
CA ASN A 65 -19.31 13.22 7.41
C ASN A 65 -19.77 12.30 8.54
N THR A 66 -19.29 12.55 9.76
CA THR A 66 -19.59 11.69 10.91
C THR A 66 -21.03 11.84 11.42
N SER A 67 -21.75 12.90 11.04
CA SER A 67 -23.18 13.04 11.39
C SER A 67 -24.06 12.00 10.72
N ASP A 68 -23.61 11.45 9.60
CA ASP A 68 -24.39 10.53 8.77
C ASP A 68 -24.25 9.07 9.25
N TYR A 69 -23.40 8.83 10.25
CA TYR A 69 -23.22 7.53 10.87
C TYR A 69 -24.27 7.30 11.96
N MET A 70 -24.82 6.09 12.00
CA MET A 70 -25.68 5.68 13.11
C MET A 70 -24.87 5.64 14.41
N SER A 71 -25.51 5.99 15.53
CA SER A 71 -24.89 5.97 16.87
C SER A 71 -24.39 4.59 17.32
N THR A 72 -24.88 3.52 16.69
CA THR A 72 -24.45 2.13 16.90
C THR A 72 -23.26 1.71 16.04
N SER A 73 -22.76 2.58 15.14
CA SER A 73 -21.66 2.24 14.24
C SER A 73 -20.36 2.10 15.03
N GLU A 74 -19.71 0.94 14.94
CA GLU A 74 -18.50 0.64 15.71
C GLU A 74 -17.28 1.47 15.27
N SER A 75 -17.27 1.97 14.03
CA SER A 75 -16.18 2.81 13.51
C SER A 75 -16.64 3.74 12.38
N ALA A 76 -15.99 4.91 12.28
CA ALA A 76 -16.17 5.86 11.19
C ALA A 76 -14.85 6.03 10.43
N GLY A 77 -14.91 5.96 9.10
CA GLY A 77 -13.73 5.95 8.25
C GLY A 77 -14.01 5.36 6.89
N VAL A 78 -12.93 5.04 6.19
CA VAL A 78 -12.96 4.58 4.80
C VAL A 78 -12.30 3.21 4.67
N ARG A 79 -12.90 2.33 3.88
CA ARG A 79 -12.29 1.05 3.48
C ARG A 79 -11.55 1.22 2.16
N LEU A 80 -10.32 0.68 2.12
CA LEU A 80 -9.42 0.74 0.98
C LEU A 80 -9.12 -0.66 0.45
N ALA A 81 -9.56 -0.98 -0.77
CA ALA A 81 -9.18 -2.23 -1.45
C ALA A 81 -8.20 -1.98 -2.61
N ILE A 82 -7.18 -2.82 -2.70
CA ILE A 82 -6.15 -2.80 -3.75
C ILE A 82 -6.26 -4.12 -4.54
N HIS A 83 -6.48 -4.00 -5.84
CA HIS A 83 -6.75 -5.13 -6.74
C HIS A 83 -6.30 -4.77 -8.16
N ASP A 84 -6.17 -5.78 -9.02
CA ASP A 84 -5.91 -5.60 -10.46
C ASP A 84 -7.16 -5.00 -11.16
N PRO A 85 -7.01 -4.21 -12.25
CA PRO A 85 -8.16 -3.65 -12.97
C PRO A 85 -9.15 -4.69 -13.50
N THR A 86 -8.71 -5.94 -13.71
CA THR A 86 -9.57 -7.05 -14.18
C THR A 86 -10.21 -7.87 -13.06
N GLU A 87 -9.88 -7.57 -11.81
CA GLU A 87 -10.32 -8.31 -10.63
C GLU A 87 -11.40 -7.57 -9.85
N TYR A 88 -12.33 -8.34 -9.26
CA TYR A 88 -13.33 -7.77 -8.38
C TYR A 88 -12.73 -7.49 -6.99
N PRO A 89 -12.93 -6.30 -6.42
CA PRO A 89 -12.52 -5.98 -5.05
C PRO A 89 -13.30 -6.77 -3.99
N PHE A 90 -12.67 -7.23 -2.92
CA PHE A 90 -13.41 -7.71 -1.74
C PHE A 90 -13.02 -6.86 -0.52
N PRO A 91 -13.69 -5.71 -0.29
CA PRO A 91 -13.36 -4.78 0.80
C PRO A 91 -13.58 -5.37 2.20
N ASP A 92 -14.44 -6.38 2.34
CA ASP A 92 -14.65 -7.12 3.58
C ASP A 92 -13.41 -7.89 4.01
N THR A 93 -12.80 -8.57 3.04
CA THR A 93 -11.74 -9.55 3.29
C THR A 93 -10.34 -8.95 3.11
N PHE A 94 -10.17 -8.10 2.09
CA PHE A 94 -8.88 -7.52 1.71
C PHE A 94 -8.86 -6.00 1.81
N GLY A 95 -9.88 -5.41 2.43
CA GLY A 95 -9.94 -3.98 2.66
C GLY A 95 -9.11 -3.55 3.87
N PHE A 96 -8.46 -2.41 3.74
CA PHE A 96 -7.75 -1.74 4.83
C PHE A 96 -8.58 -0.56 5.35
N SER A 97 -8.67 -0.42 6.67
CA SER A 97 -9.40 0.69 7.30
C SER A 97 -8.49 1.92 7.44
N ALA A 98 -8.96 3.06 6.94
CA ALA A 98 -8.38 4.38 7.16
C ALA A 98 -9.34 5.21 8.03
N PRO A 99 -9.02 5.44 9.31
CA PRO A 99 -9.89 6.21 10.20
C PRO A 99 -9.88 7.70 9.88
N VAL A 100 -10.97 8.38 10.23
CA VAL A 100 -11.06 9.85 10.14
C VAL A 100 -10.10 10.53 11.14
N GLY A 101 -9.59 11.72 10.81
CA GLY A 101 -8.68 12.46 11.69
C GLY A 101 -7.21 11.96 11.68
N PHE A 102 -6.88 11.04 10.77
CA PHE A 102 -5.52 10.55 10.58
C PHE A 102 -5.11 10.59 9.10
N ALA A 103 -3.85 10.90 8.85
CA ALA A 103 -3.19 10.64 7.58
C ALA A 103 -2.65 9.21 7.60
N SER A 104 -3.32 8.32 6.87
CA SER A 104 -2.93 6.93 6.68
C SER A 104 -2.09 6.75 5.41
N SER A 105 -0.99 6.02 5.52
CA SER A 105 -0.09 5.67 4.41
C SER A 105 -0.04 4.16 4.23
N PHE A 106 -0.27 3.72 3.01
CA PHE A 106 -0.28 2.30 2.62
C PHE A 106 0.83 2.06 1.59
N GLY A 107 1.91 1.40 2.00
CA GLY A 107 3.04 1.06 1.13
C GLY A 107 2.84 -0.32 0.51
N MET A 108 2.85 -0.41 -0.82
CA MET A 108 2.73 -1.68 -1.54
C MET A 108 4.11 -2.22 -1.88
N LYS A 109 4.37 -3.50 -1.62
CA LYS A 109 5.67 -4.12 -1.94
C LYS A 109 5.50 -5.43 -2.71
N LYS A 110 6.31 -5.61 -3.76
CA LYS A 110 6.32 -6.85 -4.56
C LYS A 110 7.11 -7.94 -3.82
N GLY A 111 6.48 -9.06 -3.48
CA GLY A 111 7.10 -10.19 -2.78
C GLY A 111 8.33 -10.80 -3.50
N CYS A 112 8.35 -10.80 -4.84
CA CYS A 112 9.48 -11.31 -5.63
C CYS A 112 10.80 -10.60 -5.31
N TYR A 113 10.78 -9.28 -5.18
CA TYR A 113 11.99 -8.51 -4.88
C TYR A 113 12.50 -8.80 -3.47
N ARG A 114 11.61 -9.12 -2.51
CA ARG A 114 12.02 -9.56 -1.16
C ARG A 114 12.73 -10.93 -1.21
N SER A 115 12.18 -11.87 -1.96
CA SER A 115 12.82 -13.18 -2.16
C SER A 115 14.14 -13.08 -2.94
N CYS A 116 14.21 -12.22 -3.96
CA CYS A 116 15.42 -12.01 -4.75
C CYS A 116 16.53 -11.33 -3.93
N PHE A 117 16.19 -10.27 -3.18
CA PHE A 117 17.08 -9.63 -2.23
C PHE A 117 17.67 -10.64 -1.24
N GLN A 118 16.80 -11.44 -0.60
CA GLN A 118 17.22 -12.46 0.37
C GLN A 118 18.10 -13.52 -0.28
N ALA A 119 17.83 -13.92 -1.52
CA ALA A 119 18.65 -14.89 -2.25
C ALA A 119 20.05 -14.34 -2.57
N ASN A 120 20.17 -13.09 -3.05
CA ASN A 120 21.46 -12.49 -3.33
C ASN A 120 22.28 -12.24 -2.06
N LEU A 121 21.63 -11.78 -0.98
CA LEU A 121 22.28 -11.64 0.32
C LEU A 121 22.83 -12.98 0.84
N ILE A 122 22.06 -14.07 0.70
CA ILE A 122 22.54 -15.42 1.07
C ILE A 122 23.71 -15.86 0.18
N ARG A 123 23.73 -15.51 -1.11
CA ARG A 123 24.84 -15.85 -2.02
C ARG A 123 26.14 -15.13 -1.67
N GLU A 124 26.04 -13.86 -1.28
CA GLU A 124 27.21 -13.03 -1.01
C GLU A 124 27.70 -13.15 0.43
N CYS A 125 26.78 -13.14 1.41
CA CYS A 125 27.10 -13.13 2.83
C CYS A 125 26.89 -14.50 3.51
N SER A 126 26.41 -15.53 2.81
CA SER A 126 26.11 -16.88 3.36
C SER A 126 25.09 -16.90 4.50
N CYS A 127 24.36 -15.80 4.70
CA CYS A 127 23.33 -15.67 5.71
C CYS A 127 22.21 -14.77 5.20
N GLY A 128 20.99 -14.97 5.71
CA GLY A 128 19.83 -14.16 5.34
C GLY A 128 19.54 -13.04 6.33
N ASP A 129 18.87 -11.99 5.86
CA ASP A 129 18.37 -10.92 6.71
C ASP A 129 17.33 -11.49 7.70
N PRO A 130 17.40 -11.18 9.01
CA PRO A 130 16.42 -11.62 10.02
C PRO A 130 14.98 -11.15 9.77
N ARG A 131 14.77 -10.09 8.99
CA ARG A 131 13.44 -9.51 8.70
C ARG A 131 12.64 -10.33 7.68
N PHE A 132 13.27 -11.26 6.98
CA PHE A 132 12.63 -12.08 5.94
C PHE A 132 12.86 -13.56 6.20
N PRO A 133 11.92 -14.45 5.81
CA PRO A 133 12.11 -15.89 5.98
C PRO A 133 13.34 -16.40 5.22
N VAL A 134 14.07 -17.35 5.81
CA VAL A 134 15.21 -18.04 5.18
C VAL A 134 14.84 -19.49 4.83
N PRO A 135 15.34 -20.03 3.71
CA PRO A 135 15.22 -21.46 3.41
C PRO A 135 15.81 -22.31 4.53
N LYS A 136 15.29 -23.53 4.74
CA LYS A 136 15.77 -24.45 5.80
C LYS A 136 17.26 -24.79 5.71
N SER A 137 17.87 -24.65 4.53
CA SER A 137 19.30 -24.86 4.29
C SER A 137 20.19 -23.68 4.72
N SER A 138 19.60 -22.52 5.01
CA SER A 138 20.29 -21.27 5.29
C SER A 138 19.89 -20.72 6.66
N ARG A 139 20.73 -19.86 7.23
CA ARG A 139 20.53 -19.31 8.57
C ARG A 139 20.48 -17.79 8.49
N HIS A 140 19.82 -17.15 9.45
CA HIS A 140 19.87 -15.70 9.57
C HIS A 140 21.27 -15.22 9.96
N CYS A 141 21.63 -14.01 9.53
CA CYS A 141 22.89 -13.38 9.90
C CYS A 141 22.96 -13.18 11.42
N PRO A 142 23.93 -13.78 12.12
CA PRO A 142 24.03 -13.67 13.56
C PRO A 142 24.47 -12.26 13.97
N ALA A 143 23.69 -11.58 14.80
CA ALA A 143 23.94 -10.20 15.23
C ALA A 143 25.29 -10.04 15.96
N PHE A 144 25.75 -11.08 16.65
CA PHE A 144 27.00 -11.09 17.42
C PHE A 144 28.25 -11.37 16.58
N ASN A 145 28.09 -11.74 15.31
CA ASN A 145 29.23 -11.98 14.42
C ASN A 145 29.57 -10.68 13.68
N ALA A 146 30.74 -10.12 14.01
CA ALA A 146 31.21 -8.86 13.42
C ALA A 146 31.35 -8.94 11.89
N SER A 147 31.84 -10.07 11.36
CA SER A 147 32.03 -10.28 9.92
C SER A 147 30.70 -10.37 9.17
N ALA A 148 29.72 -11.09 9.72
CA ALA A 148 28.39 -11.21 9.11
C ALA A 148 27.66 -9.86 9.11
N ARG A 149 27.78 -9.08 10.19
CA ARG A 149 27.20 -7.74 10.30
C ARG A 149 27.81 -6.76 9.31
N GLU A 150 29.13 -6.81 9.13
CA GLU A 150 29.82 -5.94 8.18
C GLU A 150 29.47 -6.31 6.72
N CYS A 151 29.33 -7.61 6.41
CA CYS A 151 28.87 -8.04 5.09
C CYS A 151 27.46 -7.54 4.78
N LEU A 152 26.51 -7.73 5.70
CA LEU A 152 25.14 -7.23 5.55
C LEU A 152 25.12 -5.71 5.36
N ARG A 153 25.93 -4.96 6.13
CA ARG A 153 26.03 -3.50 6.02
C ARG A 153 26.55 -3.08 4.63
N ARG A 154 27.61 -3.72 4.13
CA ARG A 154 28.18 -3.42 2.81
C ARG A 154 27.22 -3.78 1.67
N PHE A 155 26.53 -4.91 1.79
CA PHE A 155 25.52 -5.32 0.84
C PHE A 155 24.40 -4.27 0.72
N LEU A 156 23.88 -3.81 1.86
CA LEU A 156 22.85 -2.76 1.92
C LEU A 156 23.34 -1.40 1.39
N ASP A 157 24.62 -1.07 1.59
CA ASP A 157 25.23 0.17 1.11
C ASP A 157 25.40 0.16 -0.42
N TYR A 158 25.75 -1.00 -0.99
CA TYR A 158 25.99 -1.16 -2.41
C TYR A 158 24.71 -1.34 -3.24
N HIS A 159 23.76 -2.13 -2.73
CA HIS A 159 22.54 -2.52 -3.44
C HIS A 159 21.28 -1.76 -2.98
N GLY A 160 21.41 -0.89 -1.97
CA GLY A 160 20.30 -0.25 -1.28
C GLY A 160 19.58 -1.19 -0.29
N ASP A 161 18.91 -0.59 0.70
CA ASP A 161 18.00 -1.37 1.55
C ASP A 161 16.80 -1.84 0.74
N PHE A 162 16.07 -2.81 1.29
CA PHE A 162 14.89 -3.42 0.70
C PHE A 162 13.85 -2.41 0.22
N HIS A 163 13.85 -1.19 0.73
CA HIS A 163 12.95 -0.09 0.39
C HIS A 163 13.32 0.62 -0.91
N HIS A 164 14.59 0.58 -1.31
CA HIS A 164 15.14 1.29 -2.47
C HIS A 164 15.71 0.36 -3.54
N ALA A 165 15.81 -0.95 -3.29
CA ALA A 165 16.26 -1.93 -4.28
C ALA A 165 15.45 -1.85 -5.58
N THR A 166 16.03 -1.23 -6.61
CA THR A 166 15.50 -1.17 -7.98
C THR A 166 16.08 -2.30 -8.83
N SER A 167 15.45 -2.60 -9.98
CA SER A 167 15.89 -3.67 -10.89
C SER A 167 17.32 -3.51 -11.42
N ASP A 168 17.84 -2.29 -11.41
CA ASP A 168 19.14 -1.95 -12.00
C ASP A 168 20.31 -2.15 -11.02
N GLU A 169 20.04 -2.17 -9.71
CA GLU A 169 21.07 -2.30 -8.66
C GLU A 169 21.23 -3.73 -8.15
N ILE A 170 20.13 -4.49 -8.07
CA ILE A 170 20.15 -5.93 -7.77
C ILE A 170 19.56 -6.62 -8.98
N TYR A 171 20.39 -7.25 -9.81
CA TYR A 171 19.98 -8.00 -11.01
C TYR A 171 18.92 -9.07 -10.65
N CYS A 172 17.66 -8.65 -10.65
CA CYS A 172 16.50 -9.42 -10.23
C CYS A 172 15.51 -9.42 -11.38
N ASP A 173 15.55 -10.47 -12.21
CA ASP A 173 14.53 -10.66 -13.25
C ASP A 173 13.25 -11.26 -12.63
N CYS A 174 12.50 -10.40 -11.95
CA CYS A 174 11.22 -10.74 -11.35
C CYS A 174 10.13 -10.83 -12.41
N LYS A 175 10.03 -11.96 -13.11
CA LYS A 175 8.85 -12.31 -13.91
C LYS A 175 7.68 -12.65 -12.97
N GLN A 176 6.52 -12.00 -13.14
CA GLN A 176 5.32 -12.29 -12.33
C GLN A 176 4.69 -13.65 -12.74
N ARG A 177 3.91 -14.27 -11.82
CA ARG A 177 3.21 -15.56 -12.05
C ARG A 177 2.02 -15.43 -13.02
N CYS A 178 1.62 -16.55 -13.62
CA CYS A 178 0.60 -16.65 -14.68
C CYS A 178 -0.87 -16.42 -14.26
N LYS A 179 -1.17 -16.11 -12.98
CA LYS A 179 -2.10 -15.04 -12.54
C LYS A 179 -2.49 -15.21 -11.07
N GLU A 180 -1.85 -14.41 -10.22
CA GLU A 180 -2.42 -13.93 -8.96
C GLU A 180 -1.58 -12.71 -8.54
N VAL A 181 -2.23 -11.60 -8.18
CA VAL A 181 -1.54 -10.35 -7.79
C VAL A 181 -1.79 -10.10 -6.30
N VAL A 182 -1.02 -10.76 -5.44
CA VAL A 182 -1.08 -10.51 -3.99
C VAL A 182 -0.32 -9.23 -3.67
N TYR A 183 -1.03 -8.23 -3.16
CA TYR A 183 -0.45 -6.96 -2.70
C TYR A 183 -0.17 -7.03 -1.20
N GLU A 184 1.10 -7.12 -0.82
CA GLU A 184 1.49 -6.96 0.58
C GLU A 184 1.59 -5.47 0.92
N VAL A 185 0.80 -5.04 1.91
CA VAL A 185 0.67 -3.64 2.29
C VAL A 185 1.26 -3.40 3.68
N THR A 186 2.10 -2.37 3.80
CA THR A 186 2.56 -1.84 5.09
C THR A 186 1.74 -0.60 5.45
N PHE A 187 1.18 -0.55 6.66
CA PHE A 187 0.35 0.54 7.15
C PHE A 187 1.10 1.42 8.14
N SER A 188 0.97 2.74 8.00
CA SER A 188 1.33 3.71 9.03
C SER A 188 0.29 4.83 9.09
N ALA A 189 0.07 5.40 10.27
CA ALA A 189 -0.87 6.49 10.47
C ALA A 189 -0.27 7.59 11.34
N SER A 190 -0.63 8.83 11.06
CA SER A 190 -0.25 10.01 11.85
C SER A 190 -1.47 10.91 12.01
N ARG A 191 -1.57 11.61 13.15
CA ARG A 191 -2.72 12.50 13.38
C ARG A 191 -2.72 13.64 12.37
N TRP A 192 -3.87 13.88 11.75
CA TRP A 192 -4.03 14.95 10.76
C TRP A 192 -5.45 15.53 10.84
N PRO A 193 -5.64 16.86 10.92
CA PRO A 193 -4.62 17.90 10.90
C PRO A 193 -3.71 17.93 12.14
N ALA A 194 -2.53 18.54 12.03
CA ALA A 194 -1.67 18.76 13.18
C ALA A 194 -2.31 19.82 14.11
N LEU A 195 -2.11 19.72 15.43
CA LEU A 195 -2.64 20.71 16.40
C LEU A 195 -2.15 22.15 16.13
N THR A 196 -1.13 22.32 15.29
CA THR A 196 -0.54 23.61 14.94
C THR A 196 -1.13 24.25 13.68
N THR A 197 -2.06 23.60 12.96
CA THR A 197 -2.74 24.21 11.79
C THR A 197 -4.00 24.97 12.16
N ASP A 198 -4.32 25.12 13.44
CA ASP A 198 -5.32 26.07 13.91
C ASP A 198 -4.71 27.48 13.91
N VAL A 199 -4.70 28.12 12.74
CA VAL A 199 -4.58 29.58 12.65
C VAL A 199 -5.99 30.14 12.57
N ARG A 200 -6.52 30.40 13.76
CA ARG A 200 -7.61 31.33 14.11
C ARG A 200 -9.06 30.87 13.94
#